data_AF-A0A8T3W373-F1
#
_entry.id   AF-A0A8T3W373-F1
#
_cell.length_a   1.000
_cell.length_b   1.000
_cell.length_c   1.000
_cell.angle_alpha   90.00
_cell.angle_beta   90.00
_cell.angle_gamma   90.00
#
_symmetry.space_group_name_H-M   'P 1'
#
loop_
_entity.id
_entity.type
_entity.pdbx_description
1 polymer ?
#
loop_
_entity_poly.entity_id
_entity_poly.type
_entity_poly.pdbx_seq_one_letter_code
_entity_poly.pdbx_strand_id
1 'polypeptide(L)'
;MPKKTKNEECECCNDSGCECCNGCTCECCKNKPPMIGDDAPAFTANTTQGEINFPGDFKGKWIILFSHPADFTPVCTTEFMTFGSMMKEFEALNVQLVGLSVDSIYAHIAWLRKIQEIDWNGKKNIEIKFPLIEDIKMEVAKKYGMIQPQVSTTQAVRAVFFIDPVGKIRAMIYYPQSLGRNFDEIKRVILALQKADKDNVATPADWRPGDDVILPAPGSCGTAKDRVETKEADKICYDWFLCFKKDKPVKKTIAKKAPAKKVPAKKAPVKKAPAKKKA
;
A
#
# COMPACT_ATOMS: atom_id res chain seq x y z
N MET A 1 10.36 44.98 -34.27
CA MET A 1 10.95 43.62 -34.37
C MET A 1 10.98 43.01 -32.97
N PRO A 2 10.28 41.90 -32.70
CA PRO A 2 10.21 41.34 -31.36
C PRO A 2 11.56 40.69 -31.00
N LYS A 3 12.04 40.97 -29.79
CA LYS A 3 13.26 40.38 -29.22
C LYS A 3 13.01 38.89 -29.00
N LYS A 4 13.79 38.03 -29.66
CA LYS A 4 13.89 36.59 -29.36
C LYS A 4 14.39 36.45 -27.92
N THR A 5 13.54 35.97 -27.02
CA THR A 5 13.98 35.42 -25.73
C THR A 5 14.77 34.15 -26.03
N LYS A 6 16.02 34.10 -25.55
CA LYS A 6 16.87 32.90 -25.64
C LYS A 6 16.16 31.77 -24.90
N ASN A 7 15.85 30.71 -25.62
CA ASN A 7 15.61 29.41 -25.01
C ASN A 7 16.92 29.01 -24.32
N GLU A 8 16.87 28.79 -23.01
CA GLU A 8 17.88 27.99 -22.32
C GLU A 8 17.68 26.54 -22.79
N GLU A 9 18.31 26.22 -23.92
CA GLU A 9 18.40 24.85 -24.43
C GLU A 9 19.15 24.00 -23.40
N CYS A 10 18.44 22.99 -22.89
CA CYS A 10 18.95 22.03 -21.94
C CYS A 10 19.94 21.11 -22.66
N GLU A 11 21.24 21.15 -22.32
CA GLU A 11 22.30 20.30 -22.91
C GLU A 11 22.08 18.78 -22.72
N CYS A 12 20.99 18.34 -22.08
CA CYS A 12 20.71 16.92 -21.81
C CYS A 12 19.72 16.25 -22.78
N CYS A 13 19.06 16.98 -23.68
CA CYS A 13 18.18 16.36 -24.67
C CYS A 13 18.71 16.66 -26.09
N ASN A 14 19.55 15.78 -26.64
CA ASN A 14 19.75 15.73 -28.09
C ASN A 14 18.58 14.95 -28.73
N ASP A 15 18.33 15.21 -30.03
CA ASP A 15 17.21 14.73 -30.87
C ASP A 15 17.04 13.19 -30.97
N SER A 16 17.75 12.40 -30.16
CA SER A 16 17.74 10.93 -30.13
C SER A 16 17.07 10.34 -28.87
N GLY A 17 16.53 11.16 -27.98
CA GLY A 17 15.85 10.71 -26.75
C GLY A 17 16.53 11.25 -25.51
N CYS A 18 15.73 11.67 -24.52
CA CYS A 18 16.26 12.31 -23.33
C CYS A 18 16.74 11.25 -22.31
N GLU A 19 18.05 11.06 -22.20
CA GLU A 19 18.65 10.31 -21.11
C GLU A 19 18.61 11.16 -19.84
N CYS A 20 17.66 10.86 -18.95
CA CYS A 20 17.55 11.53 -17.66
C CYS A 20 18.72 11.12 -16.76
N CYS A 21 19.84 11.85 -16.83
CA CYS A 21 20.96 11.69 -15.91
C CYS A 21 20.57 12.07 -14.48
N ASN A 22 21.14 11.37 -13.49
CA ASN A 22 20.98 11.70 -12.06
C ASN A 22 21.41 13.15 -11.80
N GLY A 23 20.47 13.97 -11.31
CA GLY A 23 20.70 15.39 -10.99
C GLY A 23 20.23 16.39 -12.05
N CYS A 24 19.64 15.95 -13.17
CA CYS A 24 19.11 16.85 -14.17
C CYS A 24 17.76 17.45 -13.74
N THR A 25 17.66 18.78 -13.65
CA THR A 25 16.43 19.51 -13.28
C THR A 25 15.58 19.89 -14.50
N CYS A 26 15.79 19.21 -15.63
CA CYS A 26 15.07 19.48 -16.87
C CYS A 26 13.56 19.22 -16.71
N GLU A 27 12.70 19.94 -17.43
CA GLU A 27 11.25 19.76 -17.31
C GLU A 27 10.79 18.35 -17.73
N CYS A 28 11.51 17.71 -18.67
CA CYS A 28 11.34 16.29 -19.02
C CYS A 28 11.68 15.35 -17.84
N CYS A 29 12.64 15.74 -16.99
CA CYS A 29 13.12 14.99 -15.83
C CYS A 29 12.18 15.17 -14.62
N LYS A 30 11.48 16.31 -14.51
CA LYS A 30 10.59 16.66 -13.38
C LYS A 30 9.32 15.79 -13.29
N ASN A 31 8.92 15.13 -14.37
CA ASN A 31 7.67 14.37 -14.46
C ASN A 31 7.88 12.86 -14.58
N LYS A 32 9.10 12.35 -14.30
CA LYS A 32 9.33 10.91 -14.30
C LYS A 32 8.64 10.29 -13.06
N PRO A 33 7.73 9.31 -13.24
CA PRO A 33 7.16 8.62 -12.09
C PRO A 33 8.27 7.92 -11.31
N PRO A 34 8.16 7.82 -9.96
CA PRO A 34 9.17 7.17 -9.16
C PRO A 34 9.38 5.71 -9.57
N MET A 35 10.61 5.22 -9.46
CA MET A 35 10.97 3.83 -9.73
C MET A 35 11.26 3.07 -8.43
N ILE A 36 11.20 1.73 -8.49
CA ILE A 36 11.66 0.88 -7.39
C ILE A 36 13.17 1.11 -7.22
N GLY A 37 13.60 1.39 -5.99
CA GLY A 37 14.98 1.73 -5.63
C GLY A 37 15.25 3.23 -5.49
N ASP A 38 14.35 4.08 -5.98
CA ASP A 38 14.46 5.54 -5.81
C ASP A 38 14.16 5.95 -4.35
N ASP A 39 14.72 7.09 -3.93
CA ASP A 39 14.23 7.78 -2.74
C ASP A 39 12.80 8.25 -2.97
N ALA A 40 11.93 8.04 -1.98
CA ALA A 40 10.56 8.52 -2.04
C ALA A 40 10.54 10.06 -2.15
N PRO A 41 9.91 10.65 -3.18
CA PRO A 41 9.90 12.09 -3.37
C PRO A 41 9.40 12.83 -2.12
N ALA A 42 10.22 13.75 -1.62
CA ALA A 42 9.90 14.50 -0.42
C ALA A 42 8.85 15.58 -0.66
N PHE A 43 8.02 15.82 0.36
CA PHE A 43 7.02 16.89 0.36
C PHE A 43 6.58 17.21 1.79
N THR A 44 6.05 18.42 1.96
CA THR A 44 5.27 18.79 3.14
C THR A 44 3.81 18.89 2.74
N ALA A 45 2.90 18.40 3.57
CA ALA A 45 1.46 18.45 3.26
C ALA A 45 0.59 18.54 4.51
N ASN A 46 -0.55 19.20 4.37
CA ASN A 46 -1.61 19.18 5.38
C ASN A 46 -2.33 17.83 5.33
N THR A 47 -2.63 17.28 6.50
CA THR A 47 -3.39 16.04 6.63
C THR A 47 -4.44 16.12 7.72
N THR A 48 -5.33 15.14 7.77
CA THR A 48 -6.31 14.97 8.85
C THR A 48 -5.71 14.83 10.25
N GLN A 49 -4.39 14.60 10.37
CA GLN A 49 -3.67 14.51 11.65
C GLN A 49 -2.69 15.68 11.86
N GLY A 50 -2.80 16.75 11.07
CA GLY A 50 -1.88 17.88 11.07
C GLY A 50 -0.90 17.85 9.89
N GLU A 51 -0.02 18.83 9.85
CA GLU A 51 1.04 18.92 8.83
C GLU A 51 2.08 17.82 9.02
N ILE A 52 2.55 17.24 7.91
CA ILE A 52 3.61 16.22 7.90
C ILE A 52 4.74 16.62 6.93
N ASN A 53 5.96 16.21 7.25
CA ASN A 53 7.15 16.23 6.39
C ASN A 53 7.49 14.81 5.93
N PHE A 54 7.12 14.47 4.70
CA PHE A 54 7.26 13.14 4.12
C PHE A 54 8.57 12.98 3.32
N PRO A 55 9.29 11.84 3.41
CA PRO A 55 9.07 10.71 4.32
C PRO A 55 9.69 10.91 5.72
N GLY A 56 10.27 12.08 5.99
CA GLY A 56 11.12 12.35 7.16
C GLY A 56 10.48 12.03 8.51
N ASP A 57 9.21 12.39 8.71
CA ASP A 57 8.47 12.16 9.97
C ASP A 57 8.24 10.67 10.28
N PHE A 58 8.40 9.80 9.28
CA PHE A 58 8.17 8.37 9.40
C PHE A 58 9.46 7.55 9.32
N LYS A 59 10.63 8.20 9.48
CA LYS A 59 11.94 7.53 9.49
C LYS A 59 11.96 6.35 10.47
N GLY A 60 12.51 5.22 10.03
CA GLY A 60 12.56 3.99 10.82
C GLY A 60 11.28 3.15 10.77
N LYS A 61 10.23 3.60 10.09
CA LYS A 61 9.01 2.83 9.82
C LYS A 61 8.89 2.51 8.34
N TRP A 62 8.29 1.38 8.02
CA TRP A 62 7.76 1.17 6.68
C TRP A 62 6.59 2.14 6.44
N ILE A 63 6.38 2.56 5.20
CA ILE A 63 5.28 3.47 4.85
C ILE A 63 4.50 2.84 3.69
N ILE A 64 3.17 2.82 3.83
CA ILE A 64 2.26 2.59 2.70
C ILE A 64 1.62 3.95 2.39
N LEU A 65 2.11 4.60 1.33
CA LEU A 65 1.46 5.76 0.74
C LEU A 65 0.47 5.27 -0.32
N PHE A 66 -0.79 5.64 -0.21
CA PHE A 66 -1.81 5.19 -1.13
C PHE A 66 -2.78 6.31 -1.49
N SER A 67 -3.21 6.33 -2.75
CA SER A 67 -4.19 7.32 -3.23
C SER A 67 -5.57 6.73 -3.44
N HIS A 68 -6.58 7.59 -3.45
CA HIS A 68 -7.92 7.27 -3.92
C HIS A 68 -8.49 8.42 -4.78
N PRO A 69 -9.41 8.12 -5.72
CA PRO A 69 -9.91 9.14 -6.65
C PRO A 69 -10.62 10.33 -6.02
N ALA A 70 -11.54 10.07 -5.07
CA ALA A 70 -12.34 11.09 -4.41
C ALA A 70 -13.00 10.56 -3.13
N ASP A 71 -13.15 11.43 -2.15
CA ASP A 71 -13.98 11.24 -0.97
C ASP A 71 -15.45 11.01 -1.36
N PHE A 72 -16.24 10.44 -0.44
CA PHE A 72 -17.67 10.16 -0.64
C PHE A 72 -17.99 9.25 -1.84
N THR A 73 -17.02 8.46 -2.31
CA THR A 73 -17.25 7.44 -3.37
C THR A 73 -17.23 6.02 -2.80
N PRO A 74 -18.02 5.08 -3.36
CA PRO A 74 -18.28 3.79 -2.72
C PRO A 74 -17.05 2.89 -2.63
N VAL A 75 -16.27 2.75 -3.71
CA VAL A 75 -15.06 1.89 -3.70
C VAL A 75 -14.00 2.46 -2.75
N CYS A 76 -13.82 3.77 -2.69
CA CYS A 76 -12.90 4.39 -1.73
C CYS A 76 -13.35 4.14 -0.29
N THR A 77 -14.67 4.17 -0.04
CA THR A 77 -15.25 3.92 1.28
C THR A 77 -14.98 2.49 1.74
N THR A 78 -15.16 1.49 0.86
CA THR A 78 -14.86 0.08 1.21
C THR A 78 -13.37 -0.14 1.47
N GLU A 79 -12.50 0.55 0.75
CA GLU A 79 -11.05 0.52 0.93
C GLU A 79 -10.61 1.13 2.26
N PHE A 80 -11.08 2.32 2.61
CA PHE A 80 -10.76 2.98 3.88
C PHE A 80 -11.30 2.19 5.07
N MET A 81 -12.52 1.66 4.99
CA MET A 81 -13.04 0.76 6.03
C MET A 81 -12.14 -0.47 6.22
N THR A 82 -11.59 -1.02 5.14
CA THR A 82 -10.71 -2.19 5.20
C THR A 82 -9.36 -1.85 5.82
N PHE A 83 -8.67 -0.79 5.36
CA PHE A 83 -7.44 -0.33 6.03
C PHE A 83 -7.70 0.03 7.49
N GLY A 84 -8.79 0.75 7.79
CA GLY A 84 -9.21 1.11 9.13
C GLY A 84 -9.32 -0.10 10.07
N SER A 85 -9.91 -1.20 9.58
CA SER A 85 -10.01 -2.45 10.34
C SER A 85 -8.67 -3.15 10.57
N MET A 86 -7.66 -2.87 9.74
CA MET A 86 -6.33 -3.50 9.77
C MET A 86 -5.25 -2.59 10.37
N MET A 87 -5.56 -1.36 10.79
CA MET A 87 -4.55 -0.38 11.25
C MET A 87 -3.64 -0.94 12.35
N LYS A 88 -4.22 -1.59 13.37
CA LYS A 88 -3.47 -2.21 14.47
C LYS A 88 -2.52 -3.31 13.98
N GLU A 89 -2.89 -4.01 12.91
CA GLU A 89 -2.03 -5.04 12.32
C GLU A 89 -0.82 -4.41 11.61
N PHE A 90 -1.04 -3.33 10.85
CA PHE A 90 0.05 -2.58 10.20
C PHE A 90 0.95 -1.87 11.23
N GLU A 91 0.38 -1.30 12.28
CA GLU A 91 1.14 -0.73 13.40
C GLU A 91 2.04 -1.79 14.06
N ALA A 92 1.52 -2.99 14.31
CA ALA A 92 2.30 -4.10 14.87
C ALA A 92 3.42 -4.59 13.94
N LEU A 93 3.31 -4.32 12.63
CA LEU A 93 4.35 -4.57 11.63
C LEU A 93 5.29 -3.37 11.42
N ASN A 94 5.21 -2.34 12.28
CA ASN A 94 5.98 -1.10 12.17
C ASN A 94 5.75 -0.38 10.82
N VAL A 95 4.50 -0.34 10.37
CA VAL A 95 4.08 0.28 9.11
C VAL A 95 3.15 1.47 9.37
N GLN A 96 3.48 2.61 8.79
CA GLN A 96 2.65 3.80 8.74
C GLN A 96 1.79 3.80 7.47
N LEU A 97 0.48 3.88 7.63
CA LEU A 97 -0.44 4.14 6.52
C LEU A 97 -0.54 5.65 6.28
N VAL A 98 -0.56 6.08 5.01
CA VAL A 98 -0.77 7.49 4.62
C VAL A 98 -1.67 7.51 3.38
N GLY A 99 -2.88 8.06 3.52
CA GLY A 99 -3.83 8.22 2.43
C GLY A 99 -3.63 9.54 1.68
N LEU A 100 -4.11 9.62 0.45
CA LEU A 100 -4.08 10.84 -0.37
C LEU A 100 -5.29 10.91 -1.32
N SER A 101 -5.95 12.07 -1.38
CA SER A 101 -6.74 12.47 -2.55
C SER A 101 -6.60 13.97 -2.80
N VAL A 102 -7.30 14.45 -3.83
CA VAL A 102 -7.30 15.86 -4.24
C VAL A 102 -8.41 16.66 -3.56
N ASP A 103 -9.14 16.04 -2.63
CA ASP A 103 -10.23 16.69 -1.90
C ASP A 103 -9.67 17.59 -0.79
N SER A 104 -10.51 18.51 -0.29
CA SER A 104 -10.14 19.40 0.81
C SER A 104 -10.12 18.69 2.17
N ILE A 105 -9.41 19.26 3.14
CA ILE A 105 -9.33 18.78 4.52
C ILE A 105 -10.72 18.68 5.18
N TYR A 106 -11.64 19.59 4.84
CA TYR A 106 -13.01 19.58 5.35
C TYR A 106 -13.81 18.39 4.79
N ALA A 107 -13.62 18.07 3.51
CA ALA A 107 -14.22 16.89 2.89
C ALA A 107 -13.70 15.61 3.55
N HIS A 108 -12.38 15.52 3.77
CA HIS A 108 -11.77 14.39 4.48
C HIS A 108 -12.39 14.19 5.86
N ILE A 109 -12.43 15.24 6.69
CA ILE A 109 -12.98 15.16 8.05
C ILE A 109 -14.45 14.70 8.02
N ALA A 110 -15.27 15.28 7.13
CA ALA A 110 -16.67 14.91 7.01
C ALA A 110 -16.84 13.45 6.55
N TRP A 111 -16.03 13.01 5.60
CA TRP A 111 -16.07 11.66 5.06
C TRP A 111 -15.60 10.60 6.07
N LEU A 112 -14.48 10.84 6.76
CA LEU A 112 -13.97 9.94 7.79
C LEU A 112 -14.96 9.77 8.95
N ARG A 113 -15.64 10.85 9.37
CA ARG A 113 -16.74 10.77 10.35
C ARG A 113 -17.89 9.92 9.83
N LYS A 114 -18.24 10.05 8.54
CA LYS A 114 -19.31 9.25 7.95
C LYS A 114 -18.94 7.77 7.85
N ILE A 115 -17.68 7.44 7.54
CA ILE A 115 -17.18 6.05 7.52
C ILE A 115 -17.42 5.37 8.87
N GLN A 116 -17.20 6.08 9.99
CA GLN A 116 -17.39 5.52 11.32
C GLN A 116 -18.84 5.09 11.60
N GLU A 117 -19.81 5.73 10.95
CA GLU A 117 -21.24 5.44 11.08
C GLU A 117 -21.72 4.26 10.20
N ILE A 118 -20.92 3.87 9.20
CA ILE A 118 -21.32 2.86 8.20
C ILE A 118 -21.06 1.44 8.75
N ASP A 119 -22.00 0.53 8.45
CA ASP A 119 -21.87 -0.91 8.66
C ASP A 119 -21.76 -1.61 7.30
N TRP A 120 -20.60 -2.21 7.03
CA TRP A 120 -20.34 -2.91 5.79
C TRP A 120 -19.41 -4.11 5.99
N ASN A 121 -19.81 -5.28 5.51
CA ASN A 121 -18.99 -6.50 5.49
C ASN A 121 -18.38 -6.85 6.87
N GLY A 122 -19.19 -6.73 7.93
CA GLY A 122 -18.79 -6.98 9.31
C GLY A 122 -17.87 -5.92 9.92
N LYS A 123 -17.60 -4.81 9.21
CA LYS A 123 -16.82 -3.67 9.69
C LYS A 123 -17.79 -2.56 10.10
N LYS A 124 -17.77 -2.24 11.39
CA LYS A 124 -18.65 -1.25 12.01
C LYS A 124 -17.84 -0.41 13.00
N ASN A 125 -18.22 0.87 13.17
CA ASN A 125 -17.55 1.79 14.10
C ASN A 125 -16.05 1.90 13.82
N ILE A 126 -15.68 1.90 12.53
CA ILE A 126 -14.29 2.02 12.11
C ILE A 126 -13.88 3.49 12.17
N GLU A 127 -13.07 3.82 13.16
CA GLU A 127 -12.44 5.13 13.28
C GLU A 127 -11.12 5.13 12.51
N ILE A 128 -10.97 6.00 11.52
CA ILE A 128 -9.75 6.11 10.71
C ILE A 128 -8.78 7.09 11.37
N LYS A 129 -7.58 6.60 11.73
CA LYS A 129 -6.57 7.37 12.51
C LYS A 129 -5.29 7.68 11.75
N PHE A 130 -5.07 7.04 10.61
CA PHE A 130 -3.94 7.39 9.77
C PHE A 130 -4.17 8.74 9.06
N PRO A 131 -3.10 9.49 8.76
CA PRO A 131 -3.20 10.74 8.01
C PRO A 131 -3.75 10.51 6.61
N LEU A 132 -4.68 11.39 6.22
CA LEU A 132 -5.16 11.55 4.85
C LEU A 132 -4.73 12.94 4.36
N ILE A 133 -3.87 12.98 3.34
CA ILE A 133 -3.29 14.17 2.74
C ILE A 133 -4.34 14.92 1.89
N GLU A 134 -4.44 16.22 2.13
CA GLU A 134 -5.14 17.19 1.27
C GLU A 134 -4.20 17.64 0.14
N ASP A 135 -4.42 17.16 -1.09
CA ASP A 135 -3.61 17.51 -2.26
C ASP A 135 -4.43 18.23 -3.35
N ILE A 136 -5.12 19.31 -2.98
CA ILE A 136 -5.99 20.09 -3.89
C ILE A 136 -5.27 20.51 -5.18
N LYS A 137 -3.97 20.84 -5.08
CA LYS A 137 -3.14 21.28 -6.21
C LYS A 137 -2.58 20.13 -7.06
N MET A 138 -2.81 18.88 -6.65
CA MET A 138 -2.27 17.67 -7.27
C MET A 138 -0.73 17.63 -7.30
N GLU A 139 -0.05 18.36 -6.41
CA GLU A 139 1.41 18.45 -6.43
C GLU A 139 2.04 17.13 -5.99
N VAL A 140 1.50 16.53 -4.94
CA VAL A 140 1.97 15.23 -4.45
C VAL A 140 1.55 14.12 -5.41
N ALA A 141 0.31 14.14 -5.89
CA ALA A 141 -0.21 13.19 -6.85
C ALA A 141 0.60 13.18 -8.15
N LYS A 142 1.02 14.34 -8.66
CA LYS A 142 1.90 14.43 -9.84
C LYS A 142 3.31 13.92 -9.55
N LYS A 143 3.92 14.28 -8.41
CA LYS A 143 5.25 13.78 -7.99
C LYS A 143 5.31 12.26 -7.95
N TYR A 144 4.20 11.61 -7.59
CA TYR A 144 4.09 10.16 -7.51
C TYR A 144 3.41 9.53 -8.73
N GLY A 145 3.18 10.27 -9.83
CA GLY A 145 2.55 9.68 -11.03
C GLY A 145 1.14 9.12 -10.82
N MET A 146 0.43 9.60 -9.79
CA MET A 146 -0.93 9.18 -9.43
C MET A 146 -2.00 9.82 -10.32
N ILE A 147 -1.68 10.93 -11.02
CA ILE A 147 -2.55 11.51 -12.06
C ILE A 147 -2.18 10.87 -13.39
N GLN A 148 -3.10 10.08 -13.96
CA GLN A 148 -2.93 9.42 -15.25
C GLN A 148 -3.93 10.02 -16.25
N PRO A 149 -3.51 10.95 -17.13
CA PRO A 149 -4.42 11.76 -17.95
C PRO A 149 -5.36 10.98 -18.86
N GLN A 150 -4.97 9.78 -19.27
CA GLN A 150 -5.80 8.87 -20.07
C GLN A 150 -6.98 8.28 -19.27
N VAL A 151 -6.94 8.35 -17.94
CA VAL A 151 -7.98 7.90 -17.02
C VAL A 151 -8.74 9.09 -16.43
N SER A 152 -8.01 10.05 -15.88
CA SER A 152 -8.56 11.30 -15.34
C SER A 152 -7.48 12.36 -15.20
N THR A 153 -7.83 13.62 -15.45
CA THR A 153 -6.97 14.79 -15.25
C THR A 153 -7.18 15.48 -13.90
N THR A 154 -8.22 15.07 -13.15
CA THR A 154 -8.64 15.72 -11.91
C THR A 154 -8.76 14.76 -10.73
N GLN A 155 -8.50 13.47 -10.93
CA GLN A 155 -8.58 12.46 -9.87
C GLN A 155 -7.36 11.53 -9.93
N ALA A 156 -6.83 11.20 -8.75
CA ALA A 156 -5.79 10.19 -8.64
C ALA A 156 -6.34 8.80 -9.02
N VAL A 157 -5.50 7.97 -9.62
CA VAL A 157 -5.76 6.52 -9.70
C VAL A 157 -5.55 5.88 -8.32
N ARG A 158 -5.85 4.58 -8.17
CA ARG A 158 -5.65 3.85 -6.92
C ARG A 158 -4.22 3.32 -6.83
N ALA A 159 -3.26 4.22 -6.60
CA ALA A 159 -1.86 3.87 -6.44
C ALA A 159 -1.55 3.40 -5.01
N VAL A 160 -0.55 2.55 -4.86
CA VAL A 160 0.03 2.11 -3.58
C VAL A 160 1.54 2.08 -3.74
N PHE A 161 2.25 2.75 -2.84
CA PHE A 161 3.70 2.75 -2.74
C PHE A 161 4.11 2.10 -1.43
N PHE A 162 5.04 1.16 -1.53
CA PHE A 162 5.65 0.49 -0.38
C PHE A 162 7.04 1.10 -0.19
N ILE A 163 7.24 1.83 0.90
CA ILE A 163 8.46 2.56 1.17
C ILE A 163 9.08 1.99 2.44
N ASP A 164 10.38 1.73 2.40
CA ASP A 164 11.10 1.10 3.52
C ASP A 164 11.52 2.11 4.62
N PRO A 165 12.07 1.63 5.75
CA PRO A 165 12.47 2.48 6.87
C PRO A 165 13.54 3.54 6.57
N VAL A 166 14.26 3.41 5.45
CA VAL A 166 15.26 4.38 5.00
C VAL A 166 14.73 5.31 3.90
N GLY A 167 13.45 5.18 3.53
CA GLY A 167 12.78 6.06 2.58
C GLY A 167 12.90 5.62 1.12
N LYS A 168 13.27 4.36 0.83
CA LYS A 168 13.35 3.84 -0.54
C LYS A 168 12.05 3.20 -0.98
N ILE A 169 11.65 3.41 -2.23
CA ILE A 169 10.49 2.75 -2.84
C ILE A 169 10.84 1.30 -3.17
N ARG A 170 10.06 0.35 -2.66
CA ARG A 170 10.31 -1.10 -2.76
C ARG A 170 9.32 -1.84 -3.65
N ALA A 171 8.11 -1.34 -3.75
CA ALA A 171 7.10 -1.85 -4.66
C ALA A 171 6.08 -0.75 -4.96
N MET A 172 5.39 -0.89 -6.09
CA MET A 172 4.30 0.00 -6.50
C MET A 172 3.19 -0.82 -7.14
N ILE A 173 1.95 -0.41 -6.92
CA ILE A 173 0.78 -1.04 -7.50
C ILE A 173 -0.19 0.06 -7.97
N TYR A 174 -0.66 -0.03 -9.21
CA TYR A 174 -1.64 0.92 -9.78
C TYR A 174 -2.92 0.18 -10.17
N TYR A 175 -4.03 0.54 -9.51
CA TYR A 175 -5.35 0.03 -9.84
C TYR A 175 -6.17 1.12 -10.55
N PRO A 176 -7.04 0.75 -11.52
CA PRO A 176 -7.98 1.70 -12.10
C PRO A 176 -9.04 2.11 -11.09
N GLN A 177 -9.76 3.19 -11.37
CA GLN A 177 -10.78 3.73 -10.45
C GLN A 177 -11.91 2.73 -10.13
N SER A 178 -12.22 1.83 -11.08
CA SER A 178 -13.31 0.85 -10.97
C SER A 178 -12.98 -0.40 -10.12
N LEU A 179 -11.71 -0.65 -9.80
CA LEU A 179 -11.28 -1.86 -9.12
C LEU A 179 -10.77 -1.57 -7.71
N GLY A 180 -11.47 -2.08 -6.69
CA GLY A 180 -10.98 -2.02 -5.32
C GLY A 180 -9.75 -2.91 -5.11
N ARG A 181 -8.79 -2.44 -4.30
CA ARG A 181 -7.54 -3.13 -4.01
C ARG A 181 -7.71 -4.38 -3.14
N ASN A 182 -6.79 -5.33 -3.29
CA ASN A 182 -6.67 -6.47 -2.41
C ASN A 182 -5.74 -6.15 -1.22
N PHE A 183 -6.32 -6.00 -0.02
CA PHE A 183 -5.59 -5.65 1.20
C PHE A 183 -4.79 -6.79 1.80
N ASP A 184 -5.19 -8.05 1.52
CA ASP A 184 -4.38 -9.22 1.88
C ASP A 184 -3.06 -9.20 1.11
N GLU A 185 -3.09 -8.80 -0.17
CA GLU A 185 -1.88 -8.65 -0.97
C GLU A 185 -1.01 -7.50 -0.47
N ILE A 186 -1.59 -6.34 -0.17
CA ILE A 186 -0.84 -5.20 0.40
C ILE A 186 -0.11 -5.63 1.68
N LYS A 187 -0.78 -6.37 2.57
CA LYS A 187 -0.14 -6.91 3.78
C LYS A 187 0.93 -7.96 3.44
N ARG A 188 0.67 -8.86 2.49
CA ARG A 188 1.62 -9.90 2.07
C ARG A 188 2.90 -9.30 1.51
N VAL A 189 2.82 -8.25 0.69
CA VAL A 189 3.97 -7.53 0.14
C VAL A 189 4.86 -6.97 1.25
N ILE A 190 4.28 -6.29 2.25
CA ILE A 190 5.05 -5.81 3.42
C ILE A 190 5.76 -6.96 4.13
N LEU A 191 5.06 -8.06 4.40
CA LEU A 191 5.64 -9.20 5.11
C LEU A 191 6.78 -9.84 4.30
N ALA A 192 6.62 -9.97 2.98
CA ALA A 192 7.62 -10.50 2.09
C ALA A 192 8.87 -9.61 2.02
N LEU A 193 8.68 -8.29 1.88
CA LEU A 193 9.78 -7.32 1.86
C LEU A 193 10.54 -7.29 3.19
N GLN A 194 9.82 -7.26 4.31
CA GLN A 194 10.43 -7.31 5.64
C GLN A 194 11.19 -8.63 5.87
N LYS A 195 10.66 -9.75 5.37
CA LYS A 195 11.32 -11.06 5.44
C LYS A 195 12.60 -11.08 4.62
N ALA A 196 12.53 -10.60 3.38
CA ALA A 196 13.66 -10.53 2.46
C ALA A 196 14.81 -9.71 3.07
N ASP A 197 14.51 -8.52 3.61
CA ASP A 197 15.51 -7.63 4.20
C ASP A 197 16.10 -8.23 5.49
N LYS A 198 15.26 -8.78 6.37
CA LYS A 198 15.70 -9.30 7.67
C LYS A 198 16.60 -10.52 7.53
N ASP A 199 16.25 -11.44 6.63
CA ASP A 199 16.92 -12.73 6.53
C ASP A 199 17.89 -12.81 5.34
N ASN A 200 17.99 -11.73 4.55
CA ASN A 200 18.78 -11.64 3.32
C ASN A 200 18.45 -12.78 2.32
N VAL A 201 17.15 -12.92 2.03
CA VAL A 201 16.58 -13.96 1.16
C VAL A 201 15.64 -13.35 0.12
N ALA A 202 15.28 -14.11 -0.89
CA ALA A 202 14.18 -13.79 -1.79
C ALA A 202 12.94 -14.62 -1.44
N THR A 203 11.75 -14.11 -1.75
CA THR A 203 10.49 -14.84 -1.59
C THR A 203 10.01 -15.38 -2.94
N PRO A 204 9.65 -16.67 -3.05
CA PRO A 204 9.12 -17.23 -4.30
C PRO A 204 7.78 -16.63 -4.71
N ALA A 205 7.32 -17.00 -5.90
CA ALA A 205 5.95 -16.72 -6.34
C ALA A 205 4.94 -17.28 -5.33
N ASP A 206 3.85 -16.53 -5.11
CA ASP A 206 2.76 -16.85 -4.18
C ASP A 206 3.16 -17.06 -2.71
N TRP A 207 4.39 -16.67 -2.32
CA TRP A 207 4.90 -16.85 -0.97
C TRP A 207 4.00 -16.23 0.11
N ARG A 208 3.75 -17.01 1.17
CA ARG A 208 3.11 -16.61 2.41
C ARG A 208 4.06 -16.81 3.61
N PRO A 209 3.84 -16.08 4.73
CA PRO A 209 4.62 -16.29 5.94
C PRO A 209 4.62 -17.75 6.40
N GLY A 210 5.81 -18.33 6.52
CA GLY A 210 6.02 -19.74 6.86
C GLY A 210 6.33 -20.65 5.68
N ASP A 211 6.17 -20.19 4.44
CA ASP A 211 6.64 -20.90 3.25
C ASP A 211 8.16 -20.75 3.10
N ASP A 212 8.76 -21.70 2.36
CA ASP A 212 10.20 -21.71 2.09
C ASP A 212 10.65 -20.45 1.32
N VAL A 213 11.86 -19.99 1.61
CA VAL A 213 12.46 -18.80 0.98
C VAL A 213 13.59 -19.20 0.04
N ILE A 214 13.86 -18.37 -0.96
CA ILE A 214 14.94 -18.58 -1.95
C ILE A 214 16.23 -17.96 -1.43
N LEU A 215 17.33 -18.72 -1.52
CA LEU A 215 18.67 -18.19 -1.29
C LEU A 215 19.12 -17.38 -2.52
N PRO A 216 19.64 -16.14 -2.34
CA PRO A 216 20.12 -15.33 -3.47
C PRO A 216 21.11 -16.11 -4.34
N ALA A 217 20.99 -16.02 -5.67
CA ALA A 217 21.85 -16.78 -6.58
C ALA A 217 23.35 -16.52 -6.34
N PRO A 218 24.23 -17.52 -6.52
CA PRO A 218 25.66 -17.31 -6.34
C PRO A 218 26.21 -16.37 -7.42
N GLY A 219 27.14 -15.48 -7.05
CA GLY A 219 27.69 -14.47 -7.95
C GLY A 219 28.89 -14.93 -8.78
N SER A 220 29.39 -16.16 -8.56
CA SER A 220 30.56 -16.70 -9.28
C SER A 220 30.54 -18.23 -9.34
N CYS A 221 31.28 -18.81 -10.30
CA CYS A 221 31.38 -20.27 -10.46
C CYS A 221 31.87 -21.00 -9.20
N GLY A 222 32.78 -20.39 -8.43
CA GLY A 222 33.25 -20.96 -7.16
C GLY A 222 32.10 -21.08 -6.16
N THR A 223 31.38 -19.98 -5.93
CA THR A 223 30.22 -19.97 -5.01
C THR A 223 29.06 -20.86 -5.47
N ALA A 224 28.91 -21.08 -6.78
CA ALA A 224 27.94 -22.02 -7.33
C ALA A 224 28.31 -23.48 -7.01
N LYS A 225 29.59 -23.84 -7.15
CA LYS A 225 30.11 -25.15 -6.80
C LYS A 225 29.96 -25.43 -5.31
N ASP A 226 30.41 -24.51 -4.46
CA ASP A 226 30.32 -24.64 -3.00
C ASP A 226 28.88 -24.83 -2.54
N ARG A 227 27.93 -24.14 -3.18
CA ARG A 227 26.50 -24.22 -2.84
C ARG A 227 25.92 -25.61 -3.07
N VAL A 228 26.30 -26.26 -4.17
CA VAL A 228 25.84 -27.62 -4.53
C VAL A 228 26.54 -28.67 -3.67
N GLU A 229 27.82 -28.47 -3.36
CA GLU A 229 28.62 -29.41 -2.58
C GLU A 229 28.31 -29.36 -1.07
N THR A 230 27.93 -28.20 -0.55
CA THR A 230 27.60 -28.00 0.87
C THR A 230 26.20 -28.52 1.18
N LYS A 231 26.10 -29.59 1.98
CA LYS A 231 24.82 -30.11 2.50
C LYS A 231 24.44 -29.40 3.80
N GLU A 232 23.29 -28.74 3.80
CA GLU A 232 22.68 -28.13 4.99
C GLU A 232 21.30 -28.76 5.20
N ALA A 233 20.95 -29.09 6.44
CA ALA A 233 19.72 -29.84 6.75
C ALA A 233 18.42 -29.12 6.31
N ASP A 234 18.44 -27.78 6.33
CA ASP A 234 17.27 -26.94 6.02
C ASP A 234 17.31 -26.39 4.58
N LYS A 235 18.27 -26.81 3.75
CA LYS A 235 18.47 -26.32 2.37
C LYS A 235 18.01 -27.37 1.37
N ILE A 236 17.18 -26.96 0.42
CA ILE A 236 16.72 -27.79 -0.70
C ILE A 236 17.16 -27.11 -1.99
N CYS A 237 18.10 -27.72 -2.71
CA CYS A 237 18.56 -27.20 -4.00
C CYS A 237 18.02 -28.08 -5.12
N TYR A 238 17.32 -27.46 -6.07
CA TYR A 238 16.95 -28.09 -7.35
C TYR A 238 18.08 -27.95 -8.37
N ASP A 239 18.81 -26.83 -8.31
CA ASP A 239 20.00 -26.56 -9.10
C ASP A 239 20.88 -25.52 -8.36
N TRP A 240 22.08 -25.24 -8.85
CA TRP A 240 23.04 -24.29 -8.24
C TRP A 240 22.46 -22.88 -8.08
N PHE A 241 21.57 -22.47 -8.99
CA PHE A 241 20.91 -21.16 -8.96
C PHE A 241 19.57 -21.16 -8.23
N LEU A 242 19.00 -22.35 -7.95
CA LEU A 242 17.66 -22.53 -7.39
C LEU A 242 17.73 -23.36 -6.11
N CYS A 243 18.05 -22.66 -5.02
CA CYS A 243 18.08 -23.23 -3.68
C CYS A 243 17.09 -22.53 -2.77
N PHE A 244 16.36 -23.33 -2.01
CA PHE A 244 15.44 -22.91 -0.99
C PHE A 244 16.00 -23.19 0.40
N LYS A 245 15.55 -22.40 1.37
CA LYS A 245 15.78 -22.61 2.79
C LYS A 245 14.44 -22.68 3.49
N LYS A 246 14.25 -23.69 4.34
CA LYS A 246 13.04 -23.82 5.16
C LYS A 246 12.94 -22.65 6.12
N ASP A 247 11.78 -22.00 6.12
CA ASP A 247 11.53 -20.96 7.11
C ASP A 247 11.19 -21.58 8.47
N LYS A 248 11.67 -20.97 9.56
CA LYS A 248 11.28 -21.42 10.90
C LYS A 248 9.80 -21.10 11.09
N PRO A 249 8.99 -22.03 11.62
CA PRO A 249 7.56 -21.80 11.74
C PRO A 249 7.28 -20.55 12.56
N VAL A 250 6.59 -19.60 11.96
CA VAL A 250 6.02 -18.45 12.68
C VAL A 250 5.10 -19.04 13.75
N LYS A 251 5.39 -18.81 15.03
CA LYS A 251 4.48 -19.17 16.12
C LYS A 251 3.15 -18.47 15.82
N LYS A 252 2.17 -19.24 15.32
CA LYS A 252 0.81 -18.72 15.11
C LYS A 252 0.30 -18.26 16.47
N THR A 253 0.25 -16.95 16.69
CA THR A 253 -0.56 -16.37 17.76
C THR A 253 -2.01 -16.61 17.36
N ILE A 254 -2.52 -17.79 17.72
CA ILE A 254 -3.94 -18.11 17.59
C ILE A 254 -4.66 -17.16 18.54
N ALA A 255 -5.23 -16.08 18.00
CA ALA A 255 -6.28 -15.36 18.68
C ALA A 255 -7.40 -16.38 18.94
N LYS A 256 -7.53 -16.83 20.19
CA LYS A 256 -8.64 -17.69 20.61
C LYS A 256 -9.93 -16.97 20.26
N LYS A 257 -10.68 -17.46 19.27
CA LYS A 257 -12.06 -17.03 19.02
C LYS A 257 -12.82 -17.19 20.35
N ALA A 258 -13.32 -16.07 20.88
CA ALA A 258 -14.26 -16.11 22.00
C ALA A 258 -15.47 -16.97 21.59
N PRO A 259 -15.97 -17.86 22.45
CA PRO A 259 -17.09 -18.71 22.11
C PRO A 259 -18.32 -17.86 21.81
N ALA A 260 -19.01 -18.17 20.71
CA ALA A 260 -20.24 -17.51 20.31
C ALA A 260 -21.26 -17.60 21.45
N LYS A 261 -21.68 -16.45 21.99
CA LYS A 261 -22.83 -16.40 22.91
C LYS A 261 -24.07 -16.87 22.14
N LYS A 262 -24.66 -17.99 22.58
CA LYS A 262 -25.94 -18.50 22.08
C LYS A 262 -26.99 -17.40 22.22
N VAL A 263 -27.54 -16.93 21.11
CA VAL A 263 -28.73 -16.08 21.08
C VAL A 263 -29.93 -16.95 21.46
N PRO A 264 -30.75 -16.58 22.47
CA PRO A 264 -31.91 -17.36 22.84
C PRO A 264 -32.97 -17.28 21.73
N ALA A 265 -33.56 -18.44 21.41
CA ALA A 265 -34.58 -18.58 20.38
C ALA A 265 -35.79 -17.67 20.66
N LYS A 266 -36.19 -16.88 19.65
CA LYS A 266 -37.44 -16.11 19.68
C LYS A 266 -38.62 -17.09 19.79
N LYS A 267 -39.45 -16.92 20.82
CA LYS A 267 -40.72 -17.65 20.97
C LYS A 267 -41.65 -17.32 19.80
N ALA A 268 -42.27 -18.35 19.22
CA ALA A 268 -43.24 -18.23 18.14
C ALA A 268 -44.49 -17.42 18.58
N PRO A 269 -45.15 -16.68 17.66
CA PRO A 269 -46.35 -15.93 17.99
C PRO A 269 -47.54 -16.86 18.24
N VAL A 270 -48.23 -16.61 19.36
CA VAL A 270 -49.48 -17.28 19.73
C VAL A 270 -50.59 -16.86 18.76
N LYS A 271 -51.18 -17.82 18.04
CA LYS A 271 -52.36 -17.60 17.21
C LYS A 271 -53.55 -17.20 18.10
N LYS A 272 -54.07 -15.98 17.96
CA LYS A 272 -55.35 -15.56 18.56
C LYS A 272 -56.50 -16.26 17.83
N ALA A 273 -57.37 -16.91 18.59
CA ALA A 273 -58.62 -17.51 18.10
C ALA A 273 -59.62 -16.41 17.66
N PRO A 274 -60.47 -16.67 16.65
CA PRO A 274 -61.41 -15.68 16.14
C PRO A 274 -62.59 -15.45 17.10
N ALA A 275 -62.92 -14.18 17.31
CA ALA A 275 -64.08 -13.76 18.09
C ALA A 275 -65.39 -14.17 17.40
N LYS A 276 -66.27 -14.84 18.15
CA LYS A 276 -67.64 -15.17 17.74
C LYS A 276 -68.45 -13.88 17.52
N LYS A 277 -68.95 -13.67 16.30
CA LYS A 277 -70.10 -12.80 16.03
C LYS A 277 -71.36 -13.44 16.61
N LYS A 278 -72.12 -12.72 17.43
CA LYS A 278 -73.57 -12.93 17.60
C LYS A 278 -74.27 -11.59 17.88
N ALA A 279 -75.26 -11.35 17.02
CA ALA A 279 -76.48 -10.52 17.10
C ALA A 279 -76.43 -9.24 17.94
#